data_AF-A0A1C4W8Y3-F1
#
_entry.id   AF-A0A1C4W8Y3-F1
#
_cell.length_a   1.000
_cell.length_b   1.000
_cell.length_c   1.000
_cell.angle_alpha   90.00
_cell.angle_beta   90.00
_cell.angle_gamma   90.00
#
_symmetry.space_group_name_H-M   'P 1'
#
loop_
_entity.id
_entity.type
_entity.pdbx_description
1 polymer ?
#
loop_
_entity_poly.entity_id
_entity_poly.type
_entity_poly.pdbx_seq_one_letter_code
_entity_poly.pdbx_strand_id
1 'polypeptide(L)'
;MIRYGDDYYAEALRRRDDRDLSHVYPDRVRLGGPGVFAGDWAWTSNEQGQLRIPVGFVGTLVDTWNGWAVFTCTRQVAEAIVADQHDARDRYRQQLAADGITGERQEQMVDESLARLCFDGDVIVADETRMHDDPEAVDRITPDAHGRFTVMGRAWTWMAVHPYDCDRIAGDLPGPPATVAT
;
A
#
# COMPACT_ATOMS: atom_id res chain seq x y z
N MET A 1 -9.04 8.22 -35.80
CA MET A 1 -8.66 6.81 -35.56
C MET A 1 -7.14 6.74 -35.58
N ILE A 2 -6.52 6.93 -34.41
CA ILE A 2 -5.07 6.91 -34.20
C ILE A 2 -4.84 5.79 -33.20
N ARG A 3 -4.13 4.73 -33.60
CA ARG A 3 -3.67 3.68 -32.69
C ARG A 3 -2.59 4.30 -31.80
N TYR A 4 -2.93 4.58 -30.55
CA TYR A 4 -1.92 4.82 -29.51
C TYR A 4 -1.36 3.45 -29.14
N GLY A 5 -0.11 3.21 -29.53
CA GLY A 5 0.59 1.96 -29.26
C GLY A 5 1.03 1.93 -27.80
N ASP A 6 0.67 0.84 -27.14
CA ASP A 6 1.07 0.42 -25.79
C ASP A 6 2.60 0.32 -25.59
N ASP A 7 3.39 0.51 -26.65
CA ASP A 7 4.84 0.32 -26.64
C ASP A 7 5.62 1.54 -26.13
N TYR A 8 5.06 2.75 -26.19
CA TYR A 8 5.81 3.98 -25.87
C TYR A 8 6.02 4.22 -24.37
N TYR A 9 5.19 3.61 -23.51
CA TYR A 9 5.38 3.66 -22.05
C TYR A 9 6.26 2.52 -21.52
N ALA A 10 6.40 1.43 -22.28
CA ALA A 10 7.18 0.26 -21.87
C ALA A 10 8.70 0.47 -21.95
N GLU A 11 9.16 1.39 -22.80
CA GLU A 11 10.61 1.54 -23.07
C GLU A 11 11.30 2.57 -22.17
N ALA A 12 10.58 3.60 -21.70
CA ALA A 12 11.17 4.69 -20.90
C ALA A 12 11.31 4.38 -19.39
N LEU A 13 10.62 3.37 -18.87
CA LEU A 13 10.68 2.95 -17.45
C LEU A 13 11.62 1.76 -17.18
N ARG A 14 12.23 1.16 -18.22
CA ARG A 14 13.19 0.05 -18.12
C ARG A 14 14.50 0.37 -17.40
N ARG A 15 14.68 1.58 -16.89
CA ARG A 15 15.95 2.03 -16.32
C ARG A 15 15.83 2.46 -14.88
N ARG A 16 15.33 1.59 -14.00
CA ARG A 16 15.65 1.63 -12.55
C ARG A 16 15.77 0.26 -11.87
N ASP A 17 15.47 -0.85 -12.54
CA ASP A 17 15.70 -2.20 -12.00
C ASP A 17 15.75 -3.21 -13.16
N ASP A 18 16.90 -3.86 -13.39
CA ASP A 18 17.06 -4.87 -14.46
C ASP A 18 16.43 -6.22 -14.08
N ARG A 19 15.79 -6.33 -12.91
CA ARG A 19 15.09 -7.54 -12.46
C ARG A 19 13.82 -7.76 -13.28
N ASP A 20 13.60 -9.00 -13.72
CA ASP A 20 12.29 -9.41 -14.21
C ASP A 20 11.29 -9.44 -13.04
N LEU A 21 10.32 -8.53 -13.07
CA LEU A 21 9.26 -8.39 -12.07
C LEU A 21 7.89 -8.85 -12.58
N SER A 22 7.85 -9.47 -13.77
CA SER A 22 6.57 -9.87 -14.40
C SER A 22 5.75 -10.83 -13.56
N HIS A 23 6.39 -11.62 -12.69
CA HIS A 23 5.72 -12.56 -11.77
C HIS A 23 4.96 -11.88 -10.62
N VAL A 24 5.20 -10.60 -10.35
CA VAL A 24 4.48 -9.82 -9.32
C VAL A 24 3.58 -8.73 -9.93
N TYR A 25 3.36 -8.76 -11.24
CA TYR A 25 2.41 -7.85 -11.89
C TYR A 25 0.98 -8.15 -11.42
N PRO A 26 0.09 -7.14 -11.34
CA PRO A 26 -1.26 -7.30 -10.77
C PRO A 26 -2.06 -8.43 -11.40
N ASP A 27 -1.97 -8.61 -12.71
CA ASP A 27 -2.65 -9.67 -13.46
C ASP A 27 -2.06 -11.06 -13.23
N ARG A 28 -0.88 -11.15 -12.58
CA ARG A 28 -0.14 -12.38 -12.28
C ARG A 28 -0.15 -12.76 -10.80
N VAL A 29 -0.53 -11.86 -9.89
CA VAL A 29 -0.71 -12.18 -8.47
C VAL A 29 -1.84 -13.20 -8.30
N ARG A 30 -1.59 -14.26 -7.54
CA ARG A 30 -2.55 -15.35 -7.25
C ARG A 30 -2.57 -15.63 -5.76
N LEU A 31 -3.64 -16.26 -5.27
CA LEU A 31 -3.71 -16.75 -3.89
C LEU A 31 -2.51 -17.66 -3.59
N GLY A 32 -1.85 -17.42 -2.46
CA GLY A 32 -0.60 -18.05 -2.05
C GLY A 32 0.66 -17.50 -2.75
N GLY A 33 0.52 -16.60 -3.72
CA GLY A 33 1.62 -16.03 -4.50
C GLY A 33 2.07 -14.65 -4.01
N PRO A 34 3.29 -14.23 -4.37
CA PRO A 34 3.79 -12.91 -4.03
C PRO A 34 3.14 -11.81 -4.86
N GLY A 35 3.14 -10.59 -4.32
CA GLY A 35 2.71 -9.38 -5.02
C GLY A 35 3.24 -8.11 -4.37
N VAL A 36 3.05 -6.99 -5.06
CA VAL A 36 3.22 -5.64 -4.51
C VAL A 36 1.83 -5.06 -4.29
N PHE A 37 1.56 -4.61 -3.08
CA PHE A 37 0.26 -4.11 -2.67
C PHE A 37 0.34 -2.65 -2.24
N ALA A 38 -0.74 -1.89 -2.45
CA ALA A 38 -0.91 -0.53 -1.94
C ALA A 38 -2.39 -0.26 -1.66
N GLY A 39 -2.68 0.71 -0.79
CA GLY A 39 -4.03 1.22 -0.63
C GLY A 39 -4.49 1.95 -1.88
N ASP A 40 -5.77 1.88 -2.23
CA ASP A 40 -6.35 2.66 -3.34
C ASP A 40 -6.25 4.17 -3.16
N TRP A 41 -6.13 4.63 -1.92
CA TRP A 41 -5.88 6.01 -1.54
C TRP A 41 -4.42 6.45 -1.71
N ALA A 42 -3.48 5.51 -1.96
CA ALA A 42 -2.04 5.81 -1.96
C ALA A 42 -1.56 6.58 -3.19
N TRP A 43 -2.42 6.73 -4.21
CA TRP A 43 -2.09 7.46 -5.42
C TRP A 43 -1.97 8.97 -5.16
N THR A 44 -0.79 9.52 -5.42
CA THR A 44 -0.51 10.96 -5.34
C THR A 44 0.11 11.46 -6.65
N SER A 45 -0.15 12.71 -7.00
CA SER A 45 0.58 13.38 -8.07
C SER A 45 2.00 13.69 -7.61
N ASN A 46 3.00 13.37 -8.43
CA ASN A 46 4.39 13.80 -8.22
C ASN A 46 4.61 15.24 -8.75
N GLU A 47 5.83 15.76 -8.62
CA GLU A 47 6.21 17.10 -9.10
C GLU A 47 5.96 17.34 -10.60
N GLN A 48 5.91 16.27 -11.39
CA GLN A 48 5.64 16.30 -12.83
C GLN A 48 4.15 16.12 -13.16
N GLY A 49 3.28 16.01 -12.14
CA GLY A 49 1.86 15.77 -12.29
C GLY A 49 1.49 14.33 -12.67
N GLN A 50 2.45 13.39 -12.66
CA GLN A 50 2.18 11.98 -12.88
C GLN A 50 1.64 11.36 -11.59
N LEU A 51 0.58 10.55 -11.72
CA LEU A 51 0.04 9.77 -10.61
C LEU A 51 0.99 8.61 -10.28
N ARG A 52 1.43 8.54 -9.03
CA ARG A 52 2.41 7.59 -8.49
C ARG A 52 1.97 7.08 -7.15
N ILE A 53 2.45 5.91 -6.76
CA ILE A 53 2.32 5.38 -5.41
C ILE A 53 3.64 5.62 -4.68
N PRO A 54 3.69 6.36 -3.56
CA PRO A 54 4.93 6.60 -2.84
C PRO A 54 5.62 5.31 -2.41
N VAL A 55 4.85 4.33 -1.93
CA VAL A 55 5.36 3.06 -1.39
C VAL A 55 4.46 1.90 -1.80
N GLY A 56 5.04 0.92 -2.49
CA GLY A 56 4.43 -0.41 -2.66
C GLY A 56 4.94 -1.37 -1.58
N PHE A 57 4.11 -2.29 -1.12
CA PHE A 57 4.42 -3.21 -0.03
C PHE A 57 4.46 -4.65 -0.51
N VAL A 58 5.59 -5.34 -0.29
CA VAL A 58 5.71 -6.75 -0.68
C VAL A 58 4.90 -7.62 0.28
N GLY A 59 4.11 -8.54 -0.28
CA GLY A 59 3.35 -9.51 0.52
C GLY A 59 3.03 -10.79 -0.25
N THR A 60 2.35 -11.69 0.44
CA THR A 60 1.72 -12.87 -0.16
C THR A 60 0.22 -12.71 -0.10
N LEU A 61 -0.48 -12.78 -1.24
CA LEU A 61 -1.93 -12.73 -1.26
C LEU A 61 -2.48 -13.98 -0.57
N VAL A 62 -3.29 -13.84 0.48
CA VAL A 62 -3.86 -14.96 1.22
C VAL A 62 -5.37 -15.07 1.08
N ASP A 63 -6.05 -13.96 0.79
CA ASP A 63 -7.49 -13.95 0.52
C ASP A 63 -7.89 -12.69 -0.27
N THR A 64 -9.17 -12.59 -0.62
CA THR A 64 -9.80 -11.34 -1.04
C THR A 64 -11.07 -11.08 -0.25
N TRP A 65 -11.31 -9.82 0.11
CA TRP A 65 -12.51 -9.41 0.83
C TRP A 65 -13.16 -8.21 0.15
N ASN A 66 -14.42 -8.36 -0.28
CA ASN A 66 -15.13 -7.37 -1.09
C ASN A 66 -14.36 -6.89 -2.34
N GLY A 67 -13.54 -7.77 -2.93
CA GLY A 67 -12.70 -7.46 -4.09
C GLY A 67 -11.33 -6.86 -3.76
N TRP A 68 -11.05 -6.56 -2.49
CA TRP A 68 -9.76 -6.02 -2.04
C TRP A 68 -8.82 -7.14 -1.59
N ALA A 69 -7.52 -6.92 -1.78
CA ALA A 69 -6.49 -7.88 -1.41
C ALA A 69 -6.38 -8.01 0.11
N VAL A 70 -6.30 -9.24 0.59
CA VAL A 70 -5.84 -9.56 1.95
C VAL A 70 -4.51 -10.27 1.80
N PHE A 71 -3.44 -9.69 2.36
CA PHE A 71 -2.09 -10.22 2.19
C PHE A 71 -1.35 -10.32 3.51
N THR A 72 -0.46 -11.31 3.60
CA THR A 72 0.48 -11.43 4.71
C THR A 72 1.79 -10.74 4.36
N CYS A 73 2.38 -10.03 5.31
CA CYS A 73 3.68 -9.37 5.14
C CYS A 73 4.59 -9.60 6.35
N THR A 74 5.89 -9.32 6.19
CA THR A 74 6.85 -9.40 7.30
C THR A 74 6.72 -8.21 8.23
N ARG A 75 7.32 -8.30 9.43
CA ARG A 75 7.43 -7.17 10.37
C ARG A 75 8.00 -5.90 9.71
N GLN A 76 9.06 -6.03 8.91
CA GLN A 76 9.68 -4.90 8.21
C GLN A 76 8.68 -4.20 7.26
N VAL A 77 7.88 -4.96 6.52
CA VAL A 77 6.86 -4.38 5.63
C VAL A 77 5.73 -3.76 6.44
N ALA A 78 5.29 -4.40 7.53
CA ALA A 78 4.29 -3.82 8.44
C ALA A 78 4.76 -2.48 9.03
N GLU A 79 6.02 -2.37 9.44
CA GLU A 79 6.62 -1.10 9.88
C GLU A 79 6.63 -0.04 8.78
N ALA A 80 6.90 -0.44 7.54
CA ALA A 80 6.83 0.48 6.41
C ALA A 80 5.40 0.96 6.13
N ILE A 81 4.38 0.12 6.33
CA ILE A 81 2.96 0.50 6.21
C ILE A 81 2.59 1.54 7.26
N VAL A 82 2.95 1.29 8.53
CA VAL A 82 2.69 2.25 9.62
C VAL A 82 3.40 3.58 9.37
N ALA A 83 4.66 3.54 8.90
CA ALA A 83 5.40 4.74 8.55
C ALA A 83 4.76 5.52 7.39
N ASP A 84 4.36 4.84 6.30
CA ASP A 84 3.70 5.52 5.17
C ASP A 84 2.35 6.13 5.55
N GLN A 85 1.61 5.49 6.46
CA GLN A 85 0.38 6.08 6.99
C GLN A 85 0.64 7.36 7.80
N HIS A 86 1.73 7.39 8.59
CA HIS A 86 2.15 8.63 9.26
C HIS A 86 2.51 9.71 8.23
N ASP A 87 3.29 9.36 7.21
CA ASP A 87 3.66 10.29 6.15
C ASP A 87 2.42 10.80 5.38
N ALA A 88 1.43 9.94 5.11
CA ALA A 88 0.18 10.32 4.45
C ALA A 88 -0.63 11.31 5.30
N ARG A 89 -0.73 11.06 6.61
CA ARG A 89 -1.39 11.99 7.55
C ARG A 89 -0.67 13.33 7.61
N ASP A 90 0.66 13.33 7.59
CA ASP A 90 1.46 14.55 7.58
C ASP A 90 1.32 15.34 6.26
N ARG A 91 1.33 14.65 5.11
CA ARG A 91 1.04 15.26 3.81
C ARG A 91 -0.35 15.90 3.79
N TYR A 92 -1.36 15.21 4.31
CA TYR A 92 -2.72 15.75 4.34
C TYR A 92 -2.84 16.94 5.30
N ARG A 93 -2.16 16.90 6.46
CA ARG A 93 -2.06 18.05 7.36
C ARG A 93 -1.45 19.26 6.66
N GLN A 94 -0.35 19.07 5.93
CA GLN A 94 0.30 20.15 5.17
C GLN A 94 -0.62 20.73 4.08
N GLN A 95 -1.36 19.89 3.37
CA GLN A 95 -2.34 20.33 2.39
C GLN A 95 -3.44 21.18 3.03
N LEU A 96 -4.03 20.73 4.14
CA LEU A 96 -5.04 21.50 4.87
C LEU A 96 -4.50 22.86 5.34
N ALA A 97 -3.25 22.92 5.81
CA ALA A 97 -2.63 24.17 6.20
C ALA A 97 -2.45 25.13 5.01
N ALA A 98 -2.06 24.60 3.84
CA ALA A 98 -1.97 25.39 2.60
C ALA A 98 -3.33 25.94 2.17
N ASP A 99 -4.41 25.20 2.46
CA ASP A 99 -5.80 25.63 2.25
C ASP A 99 -6.34 26.55 3.37
N GLY A 100 -5.50 26.92 4.35
CA GLY A 100 -5.85 27.83 5.44
C GLY A 100 -6.56 27.19 6.64
N ILE A 101 -6.70 25.86 6.64
CA ILE A 101 -7.32 25.09 7.73
C ILE A 101 -6.23 24.71 8.75
N THR A 102 -6.34 25.22 9.97
CA THR A 102 -5.33 25.03 11.03
C THR A 102 -5.97 24.72 12.39
N GLY A 103 -5.16 24.29 13.35
CA GLY A 103 -5.58 24.05 14.74
C GLY A 103 -6.48 22.82 14.89
N GLU A 104 -7.42 22.85 15.82
CA GLU A 104 -8.27 21.68 16.15
C GLU A 104 -9.04 21.15 14.94
N ARG A 105 -9.53 22.03 14.06
CA ARG A 105 -10.27 21.62 12.87
C ARG A 105 -9.40 20.82 11.90
N GLN A 106 -8.12 21.16 11.80
CA GLN A 106 -7.16 20.45 10.95
C GLN A 106 -6.95 19.01 11.45
N GLU A 107 -6.69 18.83 12.74
CA GLU A 107 -6.51 17.49 13.33
C GLU A 107 -7.78 16.66 13.22
N GLN A 108 -8.95 17.27 13.45
CA GLN A 108 -10.23 16.60 13.26
C GLN A 108 -10.39 16.08 11.83
N MET A 109 -10.11 16.92 10.82
CA MET A 109 -10.22 16.49 9.42
C MET A 109 -9.23 15.39 9.06
N VAL A 110 -8.01 15.42 9.61
CA VAL A 110 -7.03 14.34 9.41
C VAL A 110 -7.52 13.03 10.02
N ASP A 111 -8.04 13.06 11.25
CA ASP A 111 -8.58 11.88 11.94
C ASP A 111 -9.85 11.32 11.29
N GLU A 112 -10.70 12.18 10.72
CA GLU A 112 -11.90 11.78 9.96
C GLU A 112 -11.56 11.19 8.59
N SER A 113 -10.41 11.52 8.01
CA SER A 113 -10.04 11.10 6.64
C SER A 113 -9.09 9.90 6.59
N LEU A 114 -8.21 9.76 7.59
CA LEU A 114 -7.13 8.78 7.59
C LEU A 114 -7.00 8.13 8.97
N ALA A 115 -7.11 6.80 9.02
CA ALA A 115 -6.92 6.00 10.23
C ALA A 115 -5.57 6.27 10.92
N ARG A 116 -5.52 6.09 12.24
CA ARG A 116 -4.27 6.13 13.02
C ARG A 116 -3.71 4.73 13.14
N LEU A 117 -2.46 4.57 12.75
CA LEU A 117 -1.76 3.29 12.82
C LEU A 117 -0.58 3.44 13.77
N CYS A 118 -0.42 2.47 14.66
CA CYS A 118 0.75 2.37 15.51
C CYS A 118 1.03 0.93 15.90
N PHE A 119 2.19 0.69 16.50
CA PHE A 119 2.49 -0.56 17.18
C PHE A 119 2.24 -0.42 18.69
N ASP A 120 1.51 -1.37 19.24
CA ASP A 120 1.46 -1.68 20.67
C ASP A 120 2.22 -2.99 20.89
N GLY A 121 3.53 -2.86 21.16
CA GLY A 121 4.46 -3.98 21.11
C GLY A 121 4.53 -4.63 19.73
N ASP A 122 4.08 -5.88 19.65
CA ASP A 122 4.02 -6.65 18.40
C ASP A 122 2.69 -6.51 17.67
N VAL A 123 1.70 -5.82 18.22
CA VAL A 123 0.36 -5.67 17.62
C VAL A 123 0.28 -4.38 16.84
N ILE A 124 -0.19 -4.43 15.59
CA ILE A 124 -0.60 -3.21 14.88
C ILE A 124 -1.98 -2.83 15.39
N VAL A 125 -2.12 -1.59 15.83
CA VAL A 125 -3.41 -0.99 16.19
C VAL A 125 -3.81 -0.03 15.08
N ALA A 126 -4.92 -0.33 14.43
CA ALA A 126 -5.59 0.53 13.46
C ALA A 126 -6.79 1.17 14.17
N ASP A 127 -6.67 2.43 14.55
CA ASP A 127 -7.76 3.20 15.15
C ASP A 127 -8.47 4.01 14.07
N GLU A 128 -9.69 3.57 13.77
CA GLU A 128 -10.60 4.10 12.74
C GLU A 128 -11.83 4.76 13.37
N THR A 129 -11.81 4.94 14.70
CA THR A 129 -12.98 5.39 15.47
C THR A 129 -13.54 6.73 14.98
N ARG A 130 -12.65 7.63 14.55
CA ARG A 130 -13.03 8.94 13.99
C ARG A 130 -13.43 8.88 12.52
N MET A 131 -12.87 7.96 11.76
CA MET A 131 -13.19 7.77 10.34
C MET A 131 -14.59 7.18 10.15
N HIS A 132 -15.03 6.34 11.09
CA HIS A 132 -16.34 5.68 11.04
C HIS A 132 -17.38 6.23 12.01
N ASP A 133 -17.01 7.21 12.85
CA ASP A 133 -17.84 7.69 13.96
C ASP A 133 -18.36 6.51 14.82
N ASP A 134 -17.49 5.53 15.04
CA ASP A 134 -17.77 4.28 15.76
C ASP A 134 -16.69 4.04 16.82
N PRO A 135 -17.00 4.11 18.13
CA PRO A 135 -16.02 3.92 19.18
C PRO A 135 -15.43 2.50 19.23
N GLU A 136 -16.05 1.51 18.57
CA GLU A 136 -15.57 0.13 18.51
C GLU A 136 -14.72 -0.15 17.25
N ALA A 137 -14.57 0.82 16.35
CA ALA A 137 -13.77 0.69 15.13
C ALA A 137 -12.25 0.78 15.41
N VAL A 138 -11.75 -0.17 16.20
CA VAL A 138 -10.32 -0.37 16.46
C VAL A 138 -9.95 -1.80 16.10
N ASP A 139 -9.20 -1.96 15.01
CA ASP A 139 -8.69 -3.25 14.59
C ASP A 139 -7.30 -3.51 15.19
N ARG A 140 -7.08 -4.75 15.63
CA ARG A 140 -5.81 -5.22 16.22
C ARG A 140 -5.27 -6.39 15.43
N ILE A 141 -4.10 -6.19 14.82
CA ILE A 141 -3.46 -7.19 13.96
C ILE A 141 -2.24 -7.75 14.69
N THR A 142 -2.39 -8.97 15.20
CA THR A 142 -1.30 -9.74 15.78
C THR A 142 -0.52 -10.49 14.70
N PRO A 143 0.80 -10.67 14.83
CA PRO A 143 1.54 -11.55 13.94
C PRO A 143 1.11 -13.01 14.15
N ASP A 144 1.20 -13.80 13.08
CA ASP A 144 1.01 -15.24 13.13
C ASP A 144 2.19 -15.97 13.80
N ALA A 145 2.13 -17.30 13.86
CA ALA A 145 3.19 -18.13 14.44
C ALA A 145 4.55 -18.02 13.71
N HIS A 146 4.58 -17.42 12.52
CA HIS A 146 5.77 -17.16 11.72
C HIS A 146 6.21 -15.68 11.77
N GLY A 147 5.58 -14.85 12.62
CA GLY A 147 5.90 -13.43 12.73
C GLY A 147 5.36 -12.57 11.59
N ARG A 148 4.38 -13.07 10.82
CA ARG A 148 3.79 -12.36 9.68
C ARG A 148 2.49 -11.69 10.05
N PHE A 149 2.24 -10.52 9.49
CA PHE A 149 1.04 -9.74 9.72
C PHE A 149 0.08 -9.94 8.56
N THR A 150 -1.16 -10.35 8.85
CA THR A 150 -2.24 -10.35 7.86
C THR A 150 -2.86 -8.97 7.82
N VAL A 151 -2.57 -8.22 6.78
CA VAL A 151 -3.17 -6.91 6.55
C VAL A 151 -4.49 -7.14 5.81
N MET A 152 -5.59 -6.77 6.46
CA MET A 152 -6.95 -6.99 5.97
C MET A 152 -7.64 -5.69 5.58
N GLY A 153 -8.58 -5.81 4.65
CA GLY A 153 -9.54 -4.76 4.35
C GLY A 153 -10.72 -4.82 5.30
N ARG A 154 -10.98 -3.70 5.96
CA ARG A 154 -12.29 -3.22 6.39
C ARG A 154 -12.49 -1.81 5.85
N ALA A 155 -11.72 -0.84 6.36
CA ALA A 155 -11.61 0.47 5.73
C ALA A 155 -10.45 0.54 4.71
N TRP A 156 -9.50 -0.40 4.74
CA TRP A 156 -8.32 -0.34 3.87
C TRP A 156 -8.49 -1.19 2.64
N THR A 157 -8.71 -0.50 1.54
CA THR A 157 -8.99 -1.01 0.22
C THR A 157 -7.68 -1.27 -0.52
N TRP A 158 -7.04 -2.40 -0.18
CA TRP A 158 -5.75 -2.81 -0.75
C TRP A 158 -5.88 -3.41 -2.15
N MET A 159 -4.96 -3.06 -3.04
CA MET A 159 -4.88 -3.58 -4.40
C MET A 159 -3.50 -4.14 -4.67
N ALA A 160 -3.43 -5.16 -5.53
CA ALA A 160 -2.19 -5.48 -6.22
C ALA A 160 -1.89 -4.37 -7.24
N VAL A 161 -0.66 -3.83 -7.22
CA VAL A 161 -0.26 -2.69 -8.05
C VAL A 161 0.96 -3.01 -8.89
N HIS A 162 1.14 -2.30 -10.00
CA HIS A 162 2.30 -2.50 -10.84
C HIS A 162 3.56 -2.02 -10.08
N PRO A 163 4.64 -2.83 -9.96
CA PRO A 163 5.86 -2.41 -9.26
C PRO A 163 6.41 -1.07 -9.76
N TYR A 164 6.38 -0.84 -11.08
CA TYR A 164 6.80 0.42 -11.68
C TYR A 164 5.88 1.62 -11.41
N ASP A 165 4.67 1.46 -10.89
CA ASP A 165 3.84 2.57 -10.43
C ASP A 165 4.30 3.13 -9.08
N CYS A 166 5.11 2.37 -8.36
CA CYS A 166 5.65 2.72 -7.05
C CYS A 166 6.96 3.51 -7.15
N ASP A 167 7.14 4.54 -6.34
CA ASP A 167 8.41 5.28 -6.25
C ASP A 167 9.47 4.49 -5.48
N ARG A 168 9.04 3.71 -4.49
CA ARG A 168 9.85 2.66 -3.84
C ARG A 168 8.99 1.46 -3.46
N ILE A 169 9.64 0.31 -3.27
CA ILE A 169 9.00 -0.92 -2.79
C ILE A 169 9.62 -1.28 -1.44
N ALA A 170 8.77 -1.51 -0.44
CA ALA A 170 9.16 -1.95 0.90
C ALA A 170 9.06 -3.48 1.01
N GLY A 171 10.18 -4.10 1.43
CA GLY A 171 10.32 -5.55 1.55
C GLY A 171 11.08 -6.17 0.38
N ASP A 172 11.49 -7.41 0.58
CA ASP A 172 12.27 -8.16 -0.40
C ASP A 172 11.35 -8.89 -1.37
N LEU A 173 11.37 -8.46 -2.63
CA LEU A 173 10.68 -9.18 -3.70
C LEU A 173 11.33 -10.56 -3.89
N PRO A 174 10.55 -11.65 -3.82
CA PRO A 174 11.09 -12.96 -4.16
C PRO A 174 11.50 -12.96 -5.63
N GLY A 175 12.61 -13.66 -5.94
CA GLY A 175 13.01 -13.88 -7.32
C GLY A 175 11.91 -14.60 -8.12
N PRO A 176 11.98 -14.56 -9.46
CA PRO A 176 11.03 -15.29 -10.29
C PRO A 176 11.04 -16.78 -9.89
N PRO A 177 9.89 -17.47 -9.97
CA PRO A 177 9.85 -18.91 -9.70
C PRO A 177 10.88 -19.59 -10.60
N ALA A 178 11.65 -20.53 -10.04
CA ALA A 178 12.63 -21.27 -10.81
C ALA A 178 11.92 -21.94 -12.00
N THR A 179 12.35 -21.62 -13.22
CA THR A 179 11.84 -22.28 -14.42
C THR A 179 12.15 -23.76 -14.31
N VAL A 180 11.14 -24.59 -14.05
CA VAL A 180 11.31 -26.04 -14.10
C VAL A 180 11.47 -26.41 -15.57
N ALA A 181 12.72 -26.55 -16.02
CA ALA A 181 13.01 -27.11 -17.32
C ALA A 181 12.37 -28.51 -17.38
N THR A 182 11.40 -28.68 -18.28
CA THR A 182 10.73 -29.95 -18.55
C THR A 182 11.41 -30.67 -19.71
#